data_AF-A0A6P0SZW3-F1
#
_entry.id   AF-A0A6P0SZW3-F1
#
_cell.length_a   1.000
_cell.length_b   1.000
_cell.length_c   1.000
_cell.angle_alpha   90.00
_cell.angle_beta   90.00
_cell.angle_gamma   90.00
#
_symmetry.space_group_name_H-M   'P 1'
#
loop_
_entity.id
_entity.type
_entity.pdbx_description
1 polymer ?
#
loop_
_entity_poly.entity_id
_entity_poly.type
_entity_poly.pdbx_seq_one_letter_code
_entity_poly.pdbx_strand_id
1 'polypeptide(L)' 'ADIACFPYVSLSPDGKISLDAYPNVLSWMERIKQLPGYVAIA' A
#
# COMPACT_ATOMS: atom_id res chain seq x y z
N ALA A 1 -7.37 -10.19 -4.70
CA ALA A 1 -7.85 -8.88 -4.19
C ALA A 1 -6.68 -7.92 -4.01
N ASP A 2 -5.60 -8.34 -3.37
CA ASP A 2 -4.44 -7.50 -3.02
C ASP A 2 -3.81 -6.77 -4.21
N ILE A 3 -3.60 -7.48 -5.33
CA ILE A 3 -3.03 -6.92 -6.57
C ILE A 3 -3.86 -5.75 -7.09
N ALA A 4 -5.18 -5.84 -7.02
CA ALA A 4 -6.07 -4.79 -7.52
C ALA A 4 -6.17 -3.61 -6.54
N CYS A 5 -6.15 -3.87 -5.23
CA CYS A 5 -6.34 -2.82 -4.23
C CYS A 5 -5.05 -2.06 -3.89
N PHE A 6 -3.91 -2.74 -3.84
CA PHE A 6 -2.65 -2.19 -3.34
C PHE A 6 -2.22 -0.89 -4.05
N PRO A 7 -2.21 -0.80 -5.39
CA PRO A 7 -1.75 0.42 -6.06
C PRO A 7 -2.55 1.67 -5.65
N TYR A 8 -3.88 1.54 -5.54
CA TYR A 8 -4.75 2.65 -5.16
C TYR A 8 -4.59 3.04 -3.70
N VAL A 9 -4.48 2.05 -2.81
CA VAL A 9 -4.28 2.32 -1.37
C VAL A 9 -2.91 2.96 -1.15
N SER A 10 -1.87 2.52 -1.86
CA SER A 10 -0.53 3.11 -1.75
C SER A 10 -0.45 4.57 -2.23
N LEU A 11 -1.29 4.97 -3.19
CA LEU A 11 -1.37 6.33 -3.73
C LEU A 11 -2.35 7.24 -2.96
N SER A 12 -3.06 6.72 -1.95
CA SER A 12 -4.02 7.51 -1.18
C SER A 12 -3.44 8.78 -0.51
N PRO A 13 -2.16 8.84 -0.10
CA PRO A 13 -1.57 10.08 0.44
C PRO A 13 -1.53 11.23 -0.58
N ASP A 14 -1.40 10.96 -1.88
CA ASP A 14 -1.45 11.98 -2.94
C ASP A 14 -2.83 12.65 -3.00
N GLY A 15 -3.87 11.88 -2.65
CA GLY A 15 -5.24 12.35 -2.46
C GLY A 15 -5.50 12.99 -1.08
N LYS A 16 -4.46 13.23 -0.27
CA LYS A 16 -4.53 13.76 1.11
C LYS A 16 -5.34 12.87 2.07
N ILE A 17 -5.38 11.56 1.81
CA ILE A 17 -5.99 10.58 2.71
C ILE A 17 -4.89 9.98 3.58
N SER A 18 -4.94 10.25 4.88
CA SER A 18 -4.01 9.62 5.84
C SER A 18 -4.42 8.18 6.14
N LEU A 19 -3.43 7.30 6.23
CA LEU A 19 -3.58 5.90 6.61
C LEU A 19 -3.17 5.63 8.08
N ASP A 20 -2.78 6.65 8.84
CA ASP A 20 -2.21 6.49 10.19
C ASP A 20 -3.18 5.83 11.18
N ALA A 21 -4.49 6.03 10.97
CA ALA A 21 -5.54 5.40 11.77
C ALA A 21 -5.76 3.91 11.46
N TYR A 22 -5.08 3.36 10.44
CA TYR A 22 -5.30 2.00 9.92
C TYR A 22 -4.03 1.14 9.98
N PRO A 23 -3.55 0.75 11.17
CA PRO A 23 -2.28 0.03 11.35
C PRO A 23 -2.24 -1.34 10.63
N ASN A 24 -3.39 -1.99 10.48
CA ASN A 24 -3.50 -3.26 9.74
C ASN A 24 -3.33 -3.07 8.23
N VAL A 25 -3.76 -1.93 7.69
CA VAL A 25 -3.57 -1.58 6.26
C VAL A 25 -2.10 -1.27 6.01
N LEU A 26 -1.48 -0.49 6.90
CA LEU A 26 -0.04 -0.20 6.83
C LEU A 26 0.80 -1.49 6.89
N SER A 27 0.49 -2.38 7.84
CA SER A 27 1.18 -3.67 7.97
C SER A 27 0.97 -4.56 6.73
N TRP A 28 -0.23 -4.56 6.15
CA TRP A 28 -0.51 -5.26 4.89
C TRP A 28 0.30 -4.70 3.72
N MET A 29 0.41 -3.37 3.59
CA MET A 29 1.22 -2.74 2.55
C MET A 29 2.70 -3.12 2.67
N GLU A 30 3.26 -3.13 3.89
CA GLU A 30 4.65 -3.52 4.12
C GLU A 30 4.91 -4.99 3.74
N ARG A 31 3.98 -5.90 4.03
CA ARG A 31 4.10 -7.30 3.59
C ARG A 31 4.13 -7.44 2.06
N ILE A 32 3.37 -6.62 1.33
CA ILE A 32 3.37 -6.64 -0.14
C ILE A 32 4.70 -6.13 -0.70
N LYS A 33 5.24 -5.03 -0.14
CA LYS A 33 6.53 -4.46 -0.55
C LYS A 33 7.71 -5.41 -0.35
N GLN A 34 7.58 -6.38 0.57
CA GLN A 34 8.60 -7.40 0.84
C GLN A 34 8.54 -8.63 -0.09
N LEU A 35 7.57 -8.70 -1.01
CA LEU A 35 7.44 -9.85 -1.91
C LEU A 35 8.62 -9.90 -2.91
N PRO A 36 9.15 -11.10 -3.22
CA PRO A 36 10.15 -11.26 -4.27
C PRO A 36 9.63 -10.72 -5.61
N GLY A 37 10.44 -9.88 -6.26
CA GLY A 37 10.07 -9.25 -7.53
C GLY A 37 9.10 -8.07 -7.42
N TYR A 38 8.84 -7.57 -6.20
CA TYR A 38 8.14 -6.30 -6.04
C TYR A 38 8.92 -5.17 -6.71
N VAL A 39 8.23 -4.40 -7.55
CA VAL A 39 8.76 -3.20 -8.20
C VAL A 39 7.93 -2.02 -7.70
N ALA A 40 8.60 -1.08 -7.03
CA ALA A 40 7.96 0.15 -6.61
C ALA A 40 7.59 0.98 -7.85
N ILE A 41 6.38 1.54 -7.83
CA ILE A 41 6.00 2.61 -8.76
C ILE A 41 6.80 3.85 -8.35
N ALA A 42 7.49 4.45 -9.32
CA ALA A 42 8.24 5.70 -9.17
C ALA A 42 7.32 6.92 -9.26
#